data_AF-A0A956L6T6-F1
#
_entry.id   AF-A0A956L6T6-F1
#
_cell.length_a   1.000
_cell.length_b   1.000
_cell.length_c   1.000
_cell.angle_alpha   90.00
_cell.angle_beta   90.00
_cell.angle_gamma   90.00
#
_symmetry.space_group_name_H-M   'P 1'
#
loop_
_entity.id
_entity.type
_entity.pdbx_description
1 polymer ?
#
loop_
_entity_poly.entity_id
_entity_poly.type
_entity_poly.pdbx_seq_one_letter_code
_entity_poly.pdbx_strand_id
1 'polypeptide(L)'
;MTELETLHPVLDAIPAAEVLAPDLPMSVLLQEAHDLHVALQDADTRARLAAVGLAPAQLAALPVGIAAARQAQSRWILARERTKPGAQLEREAAGAALRAELVAACRWNLRQQPRAQRVLDRIAARRDLAGLAQDLRDLAALLHHHRAHFELDQTLDASARAEAARSLAAQLAAGL
;
A
#
# COMPACT_ATOMS: atom_id res chain seq x y z
N MET A 1 -25.99 -10.55 9.91
CA MET A 1 -24.93 -10.92 10.87
C MET A 1 -23.79 -11.50 10.05
N THR A 2 -22.61 -10.91 10.12
CA THR A 2 -21.44 -11.34 9.34
C THR A 2 -20.82 -12.61 9.96
N GLU A 3 -20.10 -13.41 9.18
CA GLU A 3 -19.38 -14.60 9.69
C GLU A 3 -18.39 -14.23 10.79
N LEU A 4 -17.77 -13.05 10.71
CA LEU A 4 -16.93 -12.51 11.78
C LEU A 4 -17.71 -12.17 13.05
N GLU A 5 -18.94 -11.68 12.95
CA GLU A 5 -19.81 -11.47 14.12
C GLU A 5 -20.20 -12.80 14.76
N THR A 6 -20.47 -13.83 13.94
CA THR A 6 -20.76 -15.18 14.43
C THR A 6 -19.60 -15.77 15.22
N LEU A 7 -18.35 -15.50 14.82
CA LEU A 7 -17.16 -16.04 15.49
C LEU A 7 -16.64 -15.19 16.65
N HIS A 8 -17.11 -13.95 16.86
CA HIS A 8 -16.65 -13.10 17.98
C HIS A 8 -16.63 -13.81 19.33
N PRO A 9 -17.69 -14.51 19.77
CA PRO A 9 -17.67 -15.18 21.08
C PRO A 9 -16.55 -16.20 21.24
N VAL A 10 -16.17 -16.86 20.14
CA VAL A 10 -15.07 -17.84 20.11
C VAL A 10 -13.72 -17.12 20.08
N LEU A 11 -13.60 -16.06 19.27
CA LEU A 11 -12.36 -15.29 19.12
C LEU A 11 -12.01 -14.52 20.39
N ASP A 12 -13.00 -13.89 21.04
CA ASP A 12 -12.83 -13.12 22.28
C ASP A 12 -12.51 -14.01 23.48
N ALA A 13 -12.82 -15.31 23.39
CA ALA A 13 -12.47 -16.29 24.41
C ALA A 13 -11.01 -16.77 24.33
N ILE A 14 -10.30 -16.48 23.22
CA ILE A 14 -8.89 -16.85 23.06
C ILE A 14 -8.04 -15.93 23.96
N PRO A 15 -7.27 -16.47 24.92
CA PRO A 15 -6.39 -15.66 25.75
C PRO A 15 -5.37 -14.91 24.90
N ALA A 16 -5.10 -13.64 25.22
CA ALA A 16 -4.16 -12.82 24.45
C ALA A 16 -2.76 -13.44 24.33
N ALA A 17 -2.32 -14.22 25.33
CA ALA A 17 -1.04 -14.93 25.31
C ALA A 17 -1.00 -16.12 24.31
N GLU A 18 -2.16 -16.62 23.89
CA GLU A 18 -2.30 -17.71 22.92
C GLU A 18 -2.54 -17.20 21.49
N VAL A 19 -2.71 -15.88 21.32
CA VAL A 19 -2.83 -15.25 20.01
C VAL A 19 -1.45 -15.23 19.34
N LEU A 20 -1.27 -16.12 18.37
CA LEU A 20 -0.03 -16.21 17.61
C LEU A 20 0.08 -15.09 16.58
N ALA A 21 1.29 -14.56 16.41
CA ALA A 21 1.59 -13.68 15.29
C ALA A 21 1.56 -14.48 13.97
N PRO A 22 0.98 -13.94 12.88
CA PRO A 22 1.05 -14.60 11.58
C PRO A 22 2.51 -14.76 11.14
N ASP A 23 2.89 -15.98 10.77
CA ASP A 23 4.19 -16.33 10.21
C ASP A 23 4.23 -16.21 8.67
N LEU A 24 3.06 -16.02 8.05
CA LEU A 24 2.89 -15.86 6.62
C LEU A 24 1.91 -14.72 6.27
N PRO A 25 2.02 -14.11 5.07
CA PRO A 25 1.12 -13.03 4.67
C PRO A 25 -0.34 -13.50 4.63
N MET A 26 -1.26 -12.70 5.18
CA MET A 26 -2.70 -13.06 5.23
C MET A 26 -3.29 -13.38 3.85
N SER A 27 -2.78 -12.80 2.76
CA SER A 27 -3.21 -13.15 1.40
C SER A 27 -2.85 -14.59 1.02
N VAL A 28 -1.70 -15.08 1.46
CA VAL A 28 -1.26 -16.47 1.24
C VAL A 28 -2.12 -17.41 2.09
N LEU A 29 -2.30 -17.08 3.38
CA LEU A 29 -3.14 -17.87 4.30
C LEU A 29 -4.55 -18.09 3.75
N LEU A 30 -5.16 -17.01 3.26
CA LEU A 30 -6.52 -17.03 2.72
C LEU A 30 -6.64 -17.79 1.40
N GLN A 31 -5.56 -17.85 0.62
CA GLN A 31 -5.50 -18.64 -0.61
C GLN A 31 -5.37 -20.13 -0.25
N GLU A 32 -4.41 -20.50 0.60
CA GLU A 32 -4.21 -21.88 1.05
C GLU A 32 -5.47 -22.44 1.72
N ALA A 33 -6.13 -21.64 2.58
CA ALA A 33 -7.37 -22.05 3.22
C ALA A 33 -8.51 -22.25 2.19
N HIS A 34 -8.57 -21.43 1.14
CA HIS A 34 -9.53 -21.62 0.06
C HIS A 34 -9.24 -22.89 -0.73
N ASP A 35 -7.97 -23.16 -1.06
CA ASP A 35 -7.55 -24.37 -1.77
C ASP A 35 -7.89 -25.63 -0.95
N LEU A 36 -7.68 -25.59 0.37
CA LEU A 36 -8.13 -26.64 1.29
C LEU A 36 -9.65 -26.81 1.27
N HIS A 37 -10.41 -25.72 1.28
CA HIS A 37 -11.87 -25.79 1.20
C HIS A 37 -12.36 -26.42 -0.12
N VAL A 38 -11.70 -26.11 -1.24
CA VAL A 38 -11.96 -26.72 -2.54
C VAL A 38 -11.65 -28.22 -2.52
N ALA A 39 -10.49 -28.61 -1.97
CA ALA A 39 -10.13 -30.03 -1.81
C ALA A 39 -11.13 -30.80 -0.94
N LEU A 40 -11.70 -30.16 0.09
CA LEU A 40 -12.74 -30.74 0.93
C LEU A 40 -14.10 -30.91 0.23
N GLN A 41 -14.30 -30.38 -0.98
CA GLN A 41 -15.51 -30.70 -1.75
C GLN A 41 -15.50 -32.14 -2.27
N ASP A 42 -14.32 -32.75 -2.35
CA ASP A 42 -14.17 -34.16 -2.68
C ASP A 42 -14.52 -35.08 -1.49
N ALA A 43 -15.41 -36.04 -1.73
CA ALA A 43 -15.91 -36.93 -0.68
C ALA A 43 -14.84 -37.91 -0.18
N ASP A 44 -13.96 -38.39 -1.06
CA ASP A 44 -12.86 -39.28 -0.68
C ASP A 44 -11.86 -38.57 0.23
N THR A 45 -11.47 -37.35 -0.13
CA THR A 45 -10.59 -36.49 0.67
C THR A 45 -11.16 -36.26 2.08
N ARG A 46 -12.46 -35.94 2.20
CA ARG A 46 -13.10 -35.81 3.53
C ARG A 46 -13.11 -37.12 4.30
N ALA A 47 -13.41 -38.25 3.65
CA ALA A 47 -13.43 -39.55 4.30
C ALA A 47 -12.04 -39.93 4.85
N ARG A 48 -10.98 -39.67 4.07
CA ARG A 48 -9.59 -39.89 4.49
C ARG A 48 -9.18 -39.02 5.67
N LEU A 49 -9.60 -37.76 5.70
CA LEU A 49 -9.35 -36.86 6.83
C LEU A 49 -10.12 -37.28 8.09
N ALA A 50 -11.37 -37.72 7.95
CA ALA A 50 -12.14 -38.26 9.06
C ALA A 50 -11.50 -39.55 9.62
N ALA A 51 -10.96 -40.41 8.75
CA ALA A 51 -10.29 -41.65 9.14
C ALA A 51 -9.02 -41.43 9.98
N VAL A 52 -8.35 -40.27 9.85
CA VAL A 52 -7.19 -39.90 10.67
C VAL A 52 -7.56 -39.05 11.90
N GLY A 53 -8.85 -38.91 12.19
CA GLY A 53 -9.35 -38.29 13.43
C GLY A 53 -9.71 -36.81 13.34
N LEU A 54 -9.73 -36.19 12.16
CA LEU A 54 -10.30 -34.84 12.02
C LEU A 54 -11.83 -34.89 12.18
N ALA A 55 -12.37 -34.07 13.08
CA ALA A 55 -13.80 -34.04 13.32
C ALA A 55 -14.55 -33.42 12.13
N PRO A 56 -15.67 -34.02 11.66
CA PRO A 56 -16.47 -33.45 10.58
C PRO A 56 -16.92 -32.00 10.83
N ALA A 57 -17.16 -31.65 12.10
CA ALA A 57 -17.51 -30.30 12.51
C ALA A 57 -16.39 -29.28 12.25
N GLN A 58 -15.12 -29.68 12.41
CA GLN A 58 -13.97 -28.81 12.11
C GLN A 58 -13.85 -28.56 10.60
N LEU A 59 -14.06 -29.60 9.79
CA LEU A 59 -14.08 -29.48 8.33
C LEU A 59 -15.23 -28.56 7.86
N ALA A 60 -16.40 -28.68 8.49
CA ALA A 60 -17.56 -27.86 8.20
C ALA A 60 -17.42 -26.39 8.66
N ALA A 61 -16.54 -26.11 9.63
CA ALA A 61 -16.29 -24.77 10.14
C ALA A 61 -15.35 -23.94 9.23
N LEU A 62 -14.56 -24.60 8.38
CA LEU A 62 -13.55 -23.94 7.54
C LEU A 62 -14.10 -22.78 6.67
N PRO A 63 -15.26 -22.91 5.97
CA PRO A 63 -15.77 -21.82 5.14
C PRO A 63 -16.10 -20.56 5.96
N VAL A 64 -16.67 -20.76 7.16
CA VAL A 64 -17.00 -19.67 8.08
C VAL A 64 -15.73 -18.99 8.57
N GLY A 65 -14.70 -19.77 8.91
CA GLY A 65 -13.38 -19.25 9.29
C GLY A 65 -12.72 -18.41 8.19
N ILE A 66 -12.76 -18.88 6.94
CA ILE A 66 -12.22 -18.15 5.77
C ILE A 66 -12.95 -16.82 5.59
N ALA A 67 -14.28 -16.82 5.63
CA ALA A 67 -15.09 -15.62 5.46
C ALA A 67 -14.84 -14.60 6.58
N ALA A 68 -14.79 -15.07 7.83
CA ALA A 68 -14.49 -14.23 8.99
C ALA A 68 -13.08 -13.63 8.91
N ALA A 69 -12.07 -14.41 8.51
CA ALA A 69 -10.70 -13.92 8.34
C ALA A 69 -10.59 -12.86 7.23
N ARG A 70 -11.30 -13.03 6.10
CA ARG A 70 -11.38 -12.01 5.02
C ARG A 70 -12.02 -10.71 5.52
N GLN A 71 -13.10 -10.82 6.28
CA GLN A 71 -13.78 -9.66 6.86
C GLN A 71 -12.89 -8.96 7.89
N ALA A 72 -12.20 -9.70 8.75
CA ALA A 72 -11.28 -9.16 9.75
C ALA A 72 -10.11 -8.42 9.08
N GLN A 73 -9.49 -9.02 8.06
CA GLN A 73 -8.44 -8.39 7.28
C GLN A 73 -8.91 -7.08 6.64
N SER A 74 -10.12 -7.06 6.08
CA SER A 74 -10.70 -5.87 5.45
C SER A 74 -10.94 -4.76 6.47
N ARG A 75 -11.51 -5.11 7.65
CA ARG A 75 -11.69 -4.16 8.77
C ARG A 75 -10.34 -3.64 9.28
N TRP A 76 -9.33 -4.49 9.39
CA TRP A 76 -7.99 -4.11 9.83
C TRP A 76 -7.30 -3.16 8.84
N ILE A 77 -7.37 -3.42 7.54
CA ILE A 77 -6.83 -2.51 6.51
C ILE A 77 -7.46 -1.13 6.66
N LEU A 78 -8.79 -1.05 6.77
CA LEU A 78 -9.51 0.22 6.94
C LEU A 78 -9.14 0.92 8.25
N ALA A 79 -9.01 0.18 9.35
CA ALA A 79 -8.59 0.73 10.65
C ALA A 79 -7.14 1.23 10.61
N ARG A 80 -6.25 0.51 9.92
CA ARG A 80 -4.85 0.88 9.71
C ARG A 80 -4.70 2.11 8.81
N GLU A 81 -5.51 2.22 7.77
CA GLU A 81 -5.54 3.40 6.91
C GLU A 81 -6.09 4.63 7.66
N ARG A 82 -7.08 4.44 8.53
CA ARG A 82 -7.60 5.49 9.42
C ARG A 82 -6.62 5.94 10.50
N THR A 83 -5.57 5.17 10.78
CA THR A 83 -4.51 5.52 11.75
C THR A 83 -3.34 6.28 11.12
N LYS A 84 -3.28 6.43 9.78
CA LYS A 84 -2.44 7.48 9.19
C LYS A 84 -3.03 8.85 9.60
N PRO A 85 -2.26 9.75 10.24
CA PRO A 85 -2.76 11.09 10.55
C PRO A 85 -3.31 11.73 9.28
N GLY A 86 -4.48 12.37 9.32
CA GLY A 86 -5.07 13.02 8.13
C GLY A 86 -4.09 13.97 7.44
N ALA A 87 -3.27 14.67 8.23
CA ALA A 87 -2.18 15.50 7.74
C ALA A 87 -1.13 14.75 6.92
N GLN A 88 -0.84 13.47 7.21
CA GLN A 88 0.09 12.67 6.42
C GLN A 88 -0.52 12.25 5.07
N LEU A 89 -1.79 11.86 5.06
CA LEU A 89 -2.51 11.56 3.81
C LEU A 89 -2.62 12.81 2.91
N GLU A 90 -2.90 13.97 3.50
CA GLU A 90 -2.91 15.25 2.79
C GLU A 90 -1.52 15.60 2.22
N ARG A 91 -0.44 15.40 2.98
CA ARG A 91 0.93 15.58 2.48
C ARG A 91 1.28 14.62 1.37
N GLU A 92 0.88 13.34 1.47
CA GLU A 92 1.08 12.34 0.42
C GLU A 92 0.39 12.76 -0.88
N ALA A 93 -0.88 13.17 -0.78
CA ALA A 93 -1.65 13.65 -1.92
C ALA A 93 -1.06 14.93 -2.54
N ALA A 94 -0.70 15.91 -1.71
CA ALA A 94 -0.03 17.13 -2.15
C ALA A 94 1.32 16.83 -2.83
N GLY A 95 2.08 15.87 -2.29
CA GLY A 95 3.37 15.44 -2.84
C GLY A 95 3.22 14.79 -4.21
N ALA A 96 2.23 13.91 -4.36
CA ALA A 96 1.92 13.27 -5.63
C ALA A 96 1.48 14.28 -6.70
N ALA A 97 0.64 15.24 -6.32
CA ALA A 97 0.19 16.32 -7.20
C ALA A 97 1.36 17.21 -7.64
N LEU A 98 2.19 17.65 -6.70
CA LEU A 98 3.38 18.47 -7.00
C LEU A 98 4.38 17.70 -7.88
N ARG A 99 4.62 16.42 -7.61
CA ARG A 99 5.47 15.58 -8.48
C ARG A 99 4.94 15.56 -9.91
N ALA A 100 3.64 15.36 -10.11
CA ALA A 100 3.04 15.33 -11.44
C ALA A 100 3.18 16.68 -12.17
N GLU A 101 2.92 17.79 -11.48
CA GLU A 101 3.11 19.15 -11.99
C GLU A 101 4.56 19.38 -12.45
N LEU A 102 5.53 19.08 -11.58
CA LEU A 102 6.95 19.32 -11.87
C LEU A 102 7.50 18.38 -12.94
N VAL A 103 7.05 17.13 -13.00
CA VAL A 103 7.42 16.23 -14.10
C VAL A 103 6.90 16.78 -15.43
N ALA A 104 5.66 17.27 -15.49
CA ALA A 104 5.11 17.87 -16.70
C ALA A 104 5.90 19.11 -17.13
N ALA A 105 6.14 20.04 -16.19
CA ALA A 105 6.89 21.26 -16.47
C ALA A 105 8.34 20.98 -16.89
N CYS A 106 9.03 20.06 -16.22
CA CYS A 106 10.38 19.64 -16.60
C CYS A 106 10.40 18.94 -17.96
N ARG A 107 9.40 18.10 -18.28
CA ARG A 107 9.32 17.45 -19.59
C ARG A 107 9.21 18.47 -20.71
N TRP A 108 8.39 19.51 -20.53
CA TRP A 108 8.21 20.58 -21.50
C TRP A 108 9.47 21.43 -21.69
N ASN A 109 9.99 21.99 -20.60
CA ASN A 109 11.12 22.93 -20.63
C ASN A 109 12.45 22.24 -20.99
N LEU A 110 12.60 20.97 -20.61
CA LEU A 110 13.80 20.17 -20.87
C LEU A 110 13.61 19.19 -22.03
N ARG A 111 12.63 19.41 -22.92
CA ARG A 111 12.32 18.49 -24.04
C ARG A 111 13.51 18.22 -24.97
N GLN A 112 14.41 19.19 -25.10
CA GLN A 112 15.63 19.07 -25.90
C GLN A 112 16.83 18.51 -25.13
N GLN A 113 16.64 18.03 -23.88
CA GLN A 113 17.69 17.50 -23.02
C GLN A 113 17.47 15.99 -22.77
N PRO A 114 18.01 15.10 -23.63
CA PRO A 114 17.75 13.66 -23.54
C PRO A 114 18.16 13.04 -22.20
N ARG A 115 19.21 13.58 -21.57
CA ARG A 115 19.64 13.12 -20.24
C ARG A 115 18.59 13.46 -19.17
N ALA A 116 18.03 14.67 -19.19
CA ALA A 116 17.00 15.08 -18.25
C ALA A 116 15.72 14.24 -18.42
N GLN A 117 15.32 13.94 -19.65
CA GLN A 117 14.15 13.08 -19.93
C GLN A 117 14.31 11.68 -19.29
N ARG A 118 15.49 11.06 -19.42
CA ARG A 118 15.76 9.76 -18.76
C ARG A 118 15.70 9.84 -17.23
N VAL A 119 16.08 10.97 -16.63
CA VAL A 119 15.92 11.17 -15.18
C VAL A 119 14.44 11.25 -14.83
N LEU A 120 13.65 12.00 -15.59
CA LEU A 120 12.21 12.15 -15.39
C LEU A 120 11.45 10.82 -15.52
N ASP A 121 11.86 9.94 -16.43
CA ASP A 121 11.25 8.61 -16.57
C ASP A 121 11.49 7.72 -15.34
N ARG A 122 12.69 7.78 -14.76
CA ARG A 122 13.00 7.06 -13.51
C ARG A 122 12.21 7.60 -12.32
N ILE A 123 12.08 8.93 -12.23
CA ILE A 123 11.28 9.61 -11.21
C ILE A 123 9.81 9.18 -11.32
N ALA A 124 9.25 9.15 -12.53
CA ALA A 124 7.84 8.77 -12.74
C ALA A 124 7.52 7.29 -12.43
N ALA A 125 8.52 6.40 -12.44
CA ALA A 125 8.34 4.98 -12.21
C ALA A 125 8.21 4.58 -10.72
N ARG A 126 8.68 5.41 -9.79
CA ARG A 126 8.63 5.12 -8.34
C ARG A 126 7.23 5.30 -7.77
N ARG A 127 6.81 4.41 -6.85
CA ARG A 127 5.42 4.34 -6.33
C ARG A 127 5.30 4.34 -4.81
N ASP A 128 6.38 4.15 -4.09
CA ASP A 128 6.41 4.13 -2.62
C ASP A 128 6.62 5.53 -2.03
N LEU A 129 6.30 5.71 -0.74
CA LEU A 129 6.35 7.00 -0.05
C LEU A 129 7.78 7.54 0.10
N ALA A 130 8.74 6.69 0.42
CA ALA A 130 10.15 7.07 0.46
C ALA A 130 10.64 7.48 -0.93
N GLY A 131 10.21 6.75 -1.97
CA GLY A 131 10.39 7.13 -3.37
C GLY A 131 9.83 8.50 -3.71
N LEU A 132 8.61 8.84 -3.24
CA LEU A 132 7.98 10.14 -3.47
C LEU A 132 8.78 11.30 -2.85
N ALA A 133 9.25 11.15 -1.61
CA ALA A 133 10.09 12.18 -1.00
C ALA A 133 11.40 12.39 -1.78
N GLN A 134 12.01 11.29 -2.27
CA GLN A 134 13.22 11.39 -3.08
C GLN A 134 12.94 11.99 -4.47
N ASP A 135 11.82 11.64 -5.11
CA ASP A 135 11.38 12.23 -6.38
C ASP A 135 11.30 13.76 -6.30
N LEU A 136 10.69 14.28 -5.24
CA LEU A 136 10.55 15.72 -5.02
C LEU A 136 11.92 16.41 -4.85
N ARG A 137 12.87 15.78 -4.15
CA ARG A 137 14.25 16.31 -4.05
C ARG A 137 14.97 16.31 -5.39
N ASP A 138 14.85 15.22 -6.15
CA ASP A 138 15.48 15.06 -7.45
C ASP A 138 14.91 16.10 -8.46
N LEU A 139 13.60 16.35 -8.42
CA LEU A 139 12.93 17.38 -9.22
C LEU A 139 13.38 18.80 -8.82
N ALA A 140 13.50 19.09 -7.52
CA ALA A 140 14.02 20.36 -7.05
C ALA A 140 15.47 20.60 -7.51
N ALA A 141 16.30 19.55 -7.51
CA ALA A 141 17.66 19.60 -8.01
C ALA A 141 17.69 19.80 -9.55
N LEU A 142 16.81 19.14 -10.30
CA LEU A 142 16.67 19.34 -11.75
C LEU A 142 16.28 20.78 -12.11
N LEU A 143 15.30 21.36 -11.41
CA LEU A 143 14.88 22.75 -11.59
C LEU A 143 16.04 23.71 -11.34
N HIS A 144 16.80 23.48 -10.27
CA HIS A 144 17.96 24.30 -9.93
C HIS A 144 19.08 24.19 -10.98
N HIS A 145 19.44 22.96 -11.36
CA HIS A 145 20.52 22.71 -12.31
C HIS A 145 20.22 23.26 -13.72
N HIS A 146 18.95 23.22 -14.14
CA HIS A 146 18.52 23.69 -15.46
C HIS A 146 17.79 25.03 -15.43
N ARG A 147 18.01 25.87 -14.42
CA ARG A 147 17.26 27.12 -14.21
C ARG A 147 17.08 27.97 -15.47
N ALA A 148 18.12 28.12 -16.28
CA ALA A 148 18.08 28.91 -17.52
C ALA A 148 17.00 28.45 -18.51
N HIS A 149 16.62 27.17 -18.50
CA HIS A 149 15.58 26.62 -19.39
C HIS A 149 14.16 26.98 -18.94
N PHE A 150 14.00 27.50 -17.71
CA PHE A 150 12.71 27.91 -17.14
C PHE A 150 12.54 29.43 -17.14
N GLU A 151 13.53 30.22 -17.55
CA GLU A 151 13.47 31.69 -17.52
C GLU A 151 12.38 32.26 -18.46
N LEU A 152 12.03 31.52 -19.52
CA LEU A 152 10.99 31.90 -20.48
C LEU A 152 9.61 31.34 -20.12
N ASP A 153 9.52 30.45 -19.12
CA ASP A 153 8.26 29.84 -18.70
C ASP A 153 7.55 30.74 -17.67
N GLN A 154 6.53 31.47 -18.14
CA GLN A 154 5.72 32.33 -17.26
C GLN A 154 4.66 31.55 -16.48
N THR A 155 4.47 30.26 -16.77
CA THR A 155 3.45 29.43 -16.11
C THR A 155 3.96 28.76 -14.84
N LEU A 156 5.28 28.77 -14.62
CA LEU A 156 5.93 28.10 -13.50
C LEU A 156 7.02 29.00 -12.87
N ASP A 157 6.85 29.35 -11.60
CA ASP A 157 7.96 29.85 -10.79
C ASP A 157 8.84 28.67 -10.33
N ALA A 158 9.88 28.37 -11.13
CA ALA A 158 10.80 27.27 -10.86
C ALA A 158 11.49 27.38 -9.49
N SER A 159 11.74 28.58 -8.99
CA SER A 159 12.42 28.79 -7.71
C SER A 159 11.49 28.48 -6.54
N ALA A 160 10.28 29.07 -6.56
CA ALA A 160 9.27 28.81 -5.54
C ALA A 160 8.87 27.34 -5.50
N ARG A 161 8.75 26.70 -6.67
CA ARG A 161 8.37 25.29 -6.79
C ARG A 161 9.47 24.33 -6.35
N ALA A 162 10.73 24.64 -6.60
CA ALA A 162 11.85 23.86 -6.08
C ALA A 162 11.89 23.91 -4.54
N GLU A 163 11.57 25.06 -3.94
CA GLU A 163 11.50 25.20 -2.48
C GLU A 163 10.31 24.44 -1.89
N ALA A 164 9.13 24.55 -2.51
CA ALA A 164 7.95 23.78 -2.13
C ALA A 164 8.21 22.27 -2.16
N ALA A 165 8.91 21.78 -3.20
CA ALA A 165 9.28 20.37 -3.32
C ALA A 165 10.27 19.93 -2.22
N ARG A 166 11.29 20.73 -1.89
CA ARG A 166 12.21 20.43 -0.78
C ARG A 166 11.50 20.39 0.57
N SER A 167 10.66 21.38 0.85
CA SER A 167 9.90 21.48 2.10
C SER A 167 8.97 20.28 2.27
N LEU A 168 8.20 19.94 1.23
CA LEU A 168 7.27 18.81 1.28
C LEU A 168 7.99 17.47 1.36
N ALA A 169 9.14 17.31 0.68
CA ALA A 169 9.98 16.12 0.83
C ALA A 169 10.50 15.93 2.26
N ALA A 170 10.88 17.01 2.94
CA ALA A 170 11.32 16.96 4.34
C ALA A 170 10.16 16.54 5.27
N GLN A 171 8.97 17.10 5.06
CA GLN A 171 7.77 16.75 5.82
C GLN A 171 7.33 15.29 5.62
N LEU A 172 7.39 14.80 4.38
CA LEU A 172 7.08 13.40 4.06
C LEU A 172 8.08 12.44 4.71
N ALA A 173 9.38 12.78 4.69
CA ALA A 173 10.42 11.96 5.30
C ALA A 173 10.37 11.95 6.84
N ALA A 174 9.89 13.03 7.47
CA ALA A 174 9.70 13.09 8.92
C ALA A 174 8.47 12.31 9.42
N GLY A 175 7.56 11.93 8.51
CA GLY A 175 6.37 11.12 8.81
C GLY A 175 6.50 9.64 8.41
N LEU A 176 7.68 9.22 7.95
CA LEU A 176 8.06 7.82 7.72
C LEU A 176 8.58 7.20 9.02
#